data_AF-A0A380P8V1-F1
#
_entry.id   AF-A0A380P8V1-F1
#
_cell.length_a   1.000
_cell.length_b   1.000
_cell.length_c   1.000
_cell.angle_alpha   90.00
_cell.angle_beta   90.00
_cell.angle_gamma   90.00
#
_symmetry.space_group_name_H-M   'P 1'
#
loop_
_entity.id
_entity.type
_entity.pdbx_description
1 polymer ?
#
loop_
_entity_poly.entity_id
_entity_poly.type
_entity_poly.pdbx_seq_one_letter_code
_entity_poly.pdbx_strand_id
1 'polypeptide(L)'
;MGRIGIRDRKELTEVIQLINANTNIIFDSIWTHFSTADTTNTAYFDQQLTKWHELIDDQAIPETNIRHLANSGTSLWHALPSHDMIRVGAGMYGFDSSQGTLPNRDLRPVMQLKAELVYVKQVPAGNSIRMGQRIRRALMSGLELCQLVMLMVIHVRCKG
;
A
#
# COMPACT_ATOMS: atom_id res chain seq x y z
N MET A 1 6.33 -10.08 6.44
CA MET A 1 5.66 -10.12 5.12
C MET A 1 5.60 -11.51 4.49
N GLY A 2 6.73 -12.23 4.35
CA GLY A 2 6.69 -13.64 3.91
C GLY A 2 6.62 -13.89 2.40
N ARG A 3 6.83 -12.86 1.57
CA ARG A 3 6.80 -12.96 0.10
C ARG A 3 8.13 -13.46 -0.49
N ILE A 4 9.23 -12.76 -0.20
CA ILE A 4 10.60 -13.06 -0.64
C ILE A 4 11.59 -12.60 0.43
N GLY A 5 12.82 -13.11 0.37
CA GLY A 5 13.92 -12.73 1.25
C GLY A 5 14.42 -13.88 2.11
N ILE A 6 15.70 -13.76 2.51
CA ILE A 6 16.39 -14.70 3.39
C ILE A 6 15.75 -14.67 4.79
N ARG A 7 15.57 -15.84 5.39
CA ARG A 7 14.94 -15.98 6.72
C ARG A 7 15.85 -16.59 7.77
N ASP A 8 16.93 -17.23 7.32
CA ASP A 8 17.90 -17.86 8.17
C ASP A 8 19.18 -17.02 8.25
N ARG A 9 19.74 -16.89 9.46
CA ARG A 9 20.91 -16.05 9.69
C ARG A 9 22.17 -16.64 9.05
N LYS A 10 22.30 -17.97 9.03
CA LYS A 10 23.45 -18.67 8.42
C LYS A 10 23.41 -18.52 6.91
N GLU A 11 22.24 -18.69 6.30
CA GLU A 11 22.01 -18.43 4.87
C GLU A 11 22.42 -16.99 4.51
N LEU A 12 22.03 -16.00 5.32
CA LEU A 12 22.43 -14.61 5.10
C LEU A 12 23.96 -14.44 5.13
N THR A 13 24.63 -15.03 6.12
CA THR A 13 26.09 -14.99 6.23
C THR A 13 26.78 -15.62 5.03
N GLU A 14 26.31 -16.77 4.56
CA GLU A 14 26.84 -17.45 3.37
C GLU A 14 26.70 -16.59 2.11
N VAL A 15 25.54 -15.95 1.93
CA VAL A 15 25.31 -15.03 0.80
C VAL A 15 26.24 -13.82 0.85
N ILE A 16 26.41 -13.19 2.02
CA ILE A 16 27.31 -12.05 2.19
C ILE A 16 28.76 -12.45 1.86
N GLN A 17 29.21 -13.62 2.33
CA GLN A 17 30.55 -14.12 2.02
C GLN A 17 30.75 -14.35 0.52
N LEU A 18 29.76 -14.94 -0.16
CA LEU A 18 29.80 -15.16 -1.61
C LEU A 18 29.86 -13.85 -2.39
N ILE A 19 29.10 -12.85 -1.97
CA ILE A 19 29.12 -11.51 -2.58
C ILE A 19 30.49 -10.87 -2.37
N ASN A 20 30.99 -10.84 -1.14
CA ASN A 20 32.27 -10.21 -0.80
C ASN A 20 33.47 -10.90 -1.46
N ALA A 21 33.37 -12.20 -1.76
CA ALA A 21 34.40 -12.95 -2.47
C ALA A 21 34.41 -12.71 -4.00
N ASN A 22 33.39 -12.04 -4.55
CA ASN A 22 33.23 -11.85 -5.99
C ASN A 22 33.48 -10.40 -6.41
N THR A 23 34.55 -10.16 -7.16
CA THR A 23 34.92 -8.83 -7.64
C THR A 23 33.99 -8.26 -8.72
N ASN A 24 33.12 -9.08 -9.31
CA ASN A 24 32.15 -8.66 -10.32
C ASN A 24 30.78 -8.28 -9.72
N ILE A 25 30.61 -8.42 -8.40
CA ILE A 25 29.37 -8.10 -7.70
C ILE A 25 29.66 -6.98 -6.71
N ILE A 26 28.86 -5.92 -6.75
CA ILE A 26 28.92 -4.84 -5.77
C ILE A 26 27.76 -5.07 -4.80
N PHE A 27 28.09 -5.30 -3.52
CA PHE A 27 27.09 -5.22 -2.48
C PHE A 27 26.78 -3.75 -2.26
N ASP A 28 25.57 -3.31 -2.62
CA ASP A 28 25.16 -1.90 -2.48
C ASP A 28 24.23 -1.68 -1.28
N SER A 29 23.19 -2.52 -1.14
CA SER A 29 22.17 -2.31 -0.12
C SER A 29 21.52 -3.59 0.41
N ILE A 30 20.91 -3.47 1.59
CA ILE A 30 20.10 -4.53 2.23
C ILE A 30 18.83 -3.95 2.85
N TRP A 31 17.74 -4.72 2.78
CA TRP A 31 16.43 -4.22 3.15
C TRP A 31 15.43 -5.29 3.59
N THR A 32 14.39 -4.82 4.26
CA THR A 32 13.17 -5.58 4.58
C THR A 32 11.93 -4.75 4.26
N HIS A 33 10.76 -5.38 4.32
CA HIS A 33 9.48 -4.72 4.13
C HIS A 33 8.49 -5.06 5.25
N PHE A 34 8.02 -4.01 5.93
CA PHE A 34 6.96 -4.13 6.92
C PHE A 34 5.61 -4.27 6.23
N SER A 35 4.78 -5.22 6.72
CA SER A 35 3.46 -5.47 6.14
C SER A 35 2.30 -4.89 6.95
N THR A 36 2.57 -4.35 8.14
CA THR A 36 1.54 -3.81 9.05
C THR A 36 1.94 -2.45 9.64
N ALA A 37 2.86 -1.74 8.98
CA ALA A 37 3.34 -0.44 9.45
C ALA A 37 2.26 0.66 9.42
N ASP A 38 1.16 0.42 8.73
CA ASP A 38 0.01 1.29 8.56
C ASP A 38 -1.25 0.80 9.30
N THR A 39 -1.04 0.01 10.35
CA THR A 39 -2.12 -0.50 11.21
C THR A 39 -1.98 -0.01 12.65
N THR A 40 -3.08 0.03 13.39
CA THR A 40 -3.08 0.44 14.81
C THR A 40 -2.38 -0.54 15.74
N ASN A 41 -2.38 -1.83 15.39
CA ASN A 41 -1.69 -2.86 16.17
C ASN A 41 -0.25 -3.02 15.69
N THR A 42 0.70 -2.54 16.50
CA THR A 42 2.13 -2.59 16.16
C THR A 42 2.80 -3.92 16.45
N ALA A 43 2.14 -4.89 17.11
CA ALA A 43 2.78 -6.12 17.57
C ALA A 43 3.53 -6.88 16.47
N TYR A 44 2.93 -6.96 15.26
CA TYR A 44 3.59 -7.61 14.13
C TYR A 44 4.70 -6.75 13.50
N PHE A 45 4.55 -5.42 13.50
CA PHE A 45 5.60 -4.50 13.08
C PHE A 45 6.83 -4.65 13.98
N ASP A 46 6.62 -4.65 15.30
CA ASP A 46 7.67 -4.80 16.31
C ASP A 46 8.36 -6.17 16.16
N GLN A 47 7.59 -7.24 15.95
CA GLN A 47 8.15 -8.56 15.64
C GLN A 47 9.02 -8.55 14.38
N GLN A 48 8.59 -7.87 13.32
CA GLN A 48 9.39 -7.74 12.09
C GLN A 48 10.68 -6.94 12.32
N LEU A 49 10.64 -5.90 13.15
CA LEU A 49 11.80 -5.07 13.48
C LEU A 49 12.80 -5.85 14.33
N THR A 50 12.34 -6.56 15.36
CA THR A 50 13.19 -7.49 16.13
C THR A 50 13.83 -8.52 15.22
N LYS A 51 13.05 -9.11 14.29
CA LYS A 51 13.59 -10.12 13.39
C LYS A 51 14.65 -9.58 12.43
N TRP A 52 14.51 -8.32 12.01
CA TRP A 52 15.53 -7.64 11.22
C TRP A 52 16.84 -7.59 11.99
N HIS A 53 16.81 -7.07 13.22
CA HIS A 53 17.98 -6.98 14.10
C HIS A 53 18.63 -8.35 14.36
N GLU A 54 17.82 -9.37 14.67
CA GLU A 54 18.32 -10.75 14.85
C GLU A 54 19.10 -11.30 13.64
N LEU A 55 18.72 -10.90 12.42
CA LEU A 55 19.35 -11.36 11.19
C LEU A 55 20.60 -10.55 10.85
N ILE A 56 20.51 -9.22 10.97
CA ILE A 56 21.44 -8.27 10.36
C ILE A 56 22.56 -7.83 11.31
N ASP A 57 22.28 -7.76 12.61
CA ASP A 57 23.22 -7.21 13.57
C ASP A 57 24.45 -8.14 13.61
N ASP A 58 25.64 -7.55 13.78
CA ASP A 58 26.94 -8.23 13.75
C ASP A 58 27.27 -9.00 12.45
N GLN A 59 26.48 -8.87 11.39
CA GLN A 59 26.84 -9.42 10.08
C GLN A 59 27.99 -8.60 9.45
N ALA A 60 28.80 -9.27 8.63
CA ALA A 60 29.90 -8.65 7.87
C ALA A 60 29.41 -7.80 6.69
N ILE A 61 28.52 -6.85 6.98
CA ILE A 61 27.94 -5.89 6.04
C ILE A 61 28.63 -4.55 6.28
N PRO A 62 29.39 -4.03 5.32
CA PRO A 62 30.07 -2.75 5.46
C PRO A 62 29.11 -1.63 5.90
N GLU A 63 29.59 -0.70 6.73
CA GLU A 63 28.80 0.45 7.18
C GLU A 63 28.40 1.37 6.02
N THR A 64 29.16 1.34 4.92
CA THR A 64 28.86 2.07 3.69
C THR A 64 27.64 1.53 2.93
N ASN A 65 27.19 0.31 3.25
CA ASN A 65 26.03 -0.28 2.60
C ASN A 65 24.73 0.33 3.12
N ILE A 66 23.87 0.69 2.18
CA ILE A 66 22.60 1.36 2.49
C ILE A 66 21.65 0.36 3.16
N ARG A 67 21.12 0.74 4.33
CA ARG A 67 20.08 0.00 5.05
C ARG A 67 18.75 0.72 4.89
N HIS A 68 17.80 0.08 4.19
CA HIS A 68 16.49 0.68 3.95
C HIS A 68 15.35 -0.20 4.45
N LEU A 69 14.74 0.19 5.57
CA LEU A 69 13.65 -0.56 6.19
C LEU A 69 12.28 0.09 5.91
N ALA A 70 12.26 1.42 5.78
CA ALA A 70 11.03 2.18 5.79
C ALA A 70 10.30 2.16 4.45
N ASN A 71 9.01 1.83 4.48
CA ASN A 71 8.05 2.16 3.42
C ASN A 71 7.25 3.41 3.82
N SER A 72 6.25 3.81 3.01
CA SER A 72 5.38 4.95 3.36
C SER A 72 4.79 4.85 4.77
N GLY A 73 4.23 3.69 5.15
CA GLY A 73 3.61 3.54 6.47
C GLY A 73 4.62 3.66 7.60
N THR A 74 5.78 3.04 7.45
CA THR A 74 6.86 3.15 8.43
C THR A 74 7.33 4.59 8.60
N SER A 75 7.59 5.30 7.50
CA SER A 75 8.07 6.68 7.55
C SER A 75 7.05 7.65 8.11
N LEU A 76 5.77 7.36 7.94
CA LEU A 76 4.70 8.22 8.42
C LEU A 76 4.41 7.98 9.91
N TRP A 77 4.41 6.74 10.39
CA TRP A 77 3.87 6.44 11.73
C TRP A 77 4.85 5.84 12.72
N HIS A 78 6.08 5.51 12.30
CA HIS A 78 7.05 4.85 13.16
C HIS A 78 8.36 5.62 13.19
N ALA A 79 8.91 5.82 14.38
CA ALA A 79 10.29 6.22 14.54
C ALA A 79 11.17 4.96 14.44
N LEU A 80 11.99 4.86 13.41
CA LEU A 80 12.95 3.77 13.28
C LEU A 80 14.33 4.20 13.81
N PRO A 81 15.09 3.26 14.41
CA PRO A 81 16.52 3.45 14.63
C PRO A 81 17.23 3.52 13.27
N SER A 82 18.11 4.51 13.12
CA SER A 82 19.07 4.76 12.02
C SER A 82 18.85 3.96 10.72
N HIS A 83 18.41 4.64 9.66
CA HIS A 83 18.35 4.08 8.31
C HIS A 83 18.76 5.11 7.27
N ASP A 84 19.46 4.65 6.23
CA ASP A 84 20.10 5.53 5.24
C ASP A 84 19.13 5.96 4.14
N MET A 85 18.09 5.14 3.89
CA MET A 85 17.14 5.39 2.81
C MET A 85 15.73 4.91 3.15
N ILE A 86 14.75 5.66 2.63
CA ILE A 86 13.32 5.39 2.74
C ILE A 86 12.75 5.08 1.35
N ARG A 87 11.86 4.09 1.24
CA ARG A 87 11.12 3.75 0.02
C ARG A 87 9.67 4.27 0.08
N VAL A 88 9.48 5.55 -0.22
CA VAL A 88 8.15 6.17 -0.23
C VAL A 88 7.40 5.74 -1.50
N GLY A 89 6.25 5.08 -1.32
CA GLY A 89 5.34 4.68 -2.40
C GLY A 89 4.02 5.44 -2.32
N ALA A 90 3.01 4.84 -1.67
CA ALA A 90 1.65 5.38 -1.62
C ALA A 90 1.56 6.81 -1.06
N GLY A 91 2.38 7.12 -0.05
CA GLY A 91 2.43 8.47 0.54
C GLY A 91 2.83 9.56 -0.47
N MET A 92 3.62 9.23 -1.50
CA MET A 92 4.00 10.17 -2.57
C MET A 92 2.78 10.63 -3.40
N TYR A 93 1.75 9.80 -3.49
CA TYR A 93 0.51 10.11 -4.21
C TYR A 93 -0.58 10.72 -3.29
N GLY A 94 -0.22 10.99 -2.04
CA GLY A 94 -1.16 11.44 -1.02
C GLY A 94 -2.19 10.39 -0.63
N PHE A 95 -1.88 9.11 -0.79
CA PHE A 95 -2.75 8.01 -0.37
C PHE A 95 -2.45 7.63 1.09
N ASP A 96 -3.45 7.76 1.95
CA ASP A 96 -3.40 7.28 3.33
C ASP A 96 -3.66 5.77 3.37
N SER A 97 -2.59 4.98 3.54
CA SER A 97 -2.69 3.53 3.61
C SER A 97 -3.28 3.02 4.92
N SER A 98 -3.34 3.85 5.97
CA SER A 98 -4.01 3.51 7.23
C SER A 98 -5.53 3.61 7.16
N GLN A 99 -6.06 4.18 6.06
CA GLN A 99 -7.50 4.41 5.87
C GLN A 99 -8.14 5.20 7.02
N GLY A 100 -7.42 6.18 7.58
CA GLY A 100 -7.88 7.02 8.68
C GLY A 100 -7.84 6.36 10.07
N THR A 101 -7.23 5.18 10.21
CA THR A 101 -7.11 4.51 11.51
C THR A 101 -5.93 5.01 12.35
N LEU A 102 -4.96 5.67 11.74
CA LEU A 102 -3.80 6.27 12.39
C LEU A 102 -3.85 7.81 12.33
N PRO A 103 -3.03 8.52 13.15
CA PRO A 103 -2.99 9.98 13.12
C PRO A 103 -2.74 10.54 11.71
N ASN A 104 -3.52 11.55 11.34
CA ASN A 104 -3.40 12.23 10.07
C ASN A 104 -2.00 12.83 9.88
N ARG A 105 -1.44 12.68 8.67
CA ARG A 105 -0.12 13.19 8.25
C ARG A 105 -0.20 14.21 7.12
N ASP A 106 -1.39 14.78 6.88
CA ASP A 106 -1.67 15.83 5.89
C ASP A 106 -1.27 15.45 4.45
N LEU A 107 -1.44 14.16 4.12
CA LEU A 107 -1.28 13.64 2.76
C LEU A 107 -2.30 14.29 1.83
N ARG A 108 -1.83 14.78 0.68
CA ARG A 108 -2.67 15.49 -0.31
C ARG A 108 -2.87 14.61 -1.55
N PRO A 109 -4.07 14.05 -1.77
CA PRO A 109 -4.32 13.19 -2.93
C PRO A 109 -4.04 13.92 -4.25
N VAL A 110 -3.18 13.33 -5.08
CA VAL A 110 -2.79 13.90 -6.38
C VAL A 110 -3.66 13.41 -7.54
N MET A 111 -4.54 12.43 -7.30
CA MET A 111 -5.42 11.85 -8.32
C MET A 111 -6.89 12.10 -7.97
N GLN A 112 -7.70 12.38 -9.00
CA GLN A 112 -9.15 12.47 -8.88
C GLN A 112 -9.83 11.76 -10.05
N LEU A 113 -10.78 10.89 -9.73
CA LEU A 113 -11.72 10.31 -10.69
C LEU A 113 -12.99 11.18 -10.73
N LYS A 114 -13.38 11.64 -11.92
CA LYS A 114 -14.63 12.39 -12.13
C LYS A 114 -15.51 11.62 -13.10
N ALA A 115 -16.81 11.63 -12.87
CA ALA A 115 -17.78 11.05 -13.79
C ALA A 115 -18.94 12.02 -14.00
N GLU A 116 -19.51 12.00 -15.21
CA GLU A 116 -20.66 12.82 -15.57
C GLU A 116 -21.85 11.92 -15.92
N LEU A 117 -23.05 12.34 -15.50
CA LEU A 117 -24.31 11.71 -15.91
C LEU A 117 -24.61 12.11 -17.35
N VAL A 118 -24.60 11.14 -18.26
CA VAL A 118 -24.87 11.39 -19.68
C VAL A 118 -26.27 10.97 -20.11
N TYR A 119 -26.97 10.19 -19.28
CA TYR A 119 -28.33 9.76 -19.57
C TYR A 119 -29.09 9.42 -18.29
N VAL A 120 -30.29 9.96 -18.18
CA VAL A 120 -31.23 9.70 -17.09
C VAL A 120 -32.59 9.37 -17.69
N LYS A 121 -33.17 8.23 -17.30
CA LYS A 121 -34.54 7.88 -17.67
C LYS A 121 -35.32 7.33 -16.48
N GLN A 122 -36.64 7.56 -16.50
CA GLN A 122 -37.59 6.84 -15.67
C GLN A 122 -37.97 5.52 -16.34
N VAL A 123 -38.06 4.45 -15.54
CA VAL A 123 -38.39 3.12 -16.02
C VAL A 123 -39.51 2.53 -15.14
N PRO A 124 -40.58 1.98 -15.73
CA PRO A 124 -41.65 1.34 -14.97
C PRO A 124 -41.14 0.22 -14.05
N ALA A 125 -41.82 0.03 -12.91
CA ALA A 125 -41.56 -1.09 -12.02
C ALA A 125 -41.63 -2.44 -12.75
N GLY A 126 -40.61 -3.28 -12.53
CA GLY A 126 -40.55 -4.64 -13.11
C GLY A 126 -39.71 -4.76 -14.37
N ASN A 127 -39.35 -3.66 -15.03
CA ASN A 127 -38.49 -3.70 -16.21
C ASN A 127 -37.01 -3.90 -15.84
N SER A 128 -36.31 -4.81 -16.55
CA SER A 128 -34.88 -5.03 -16.37
C SER A 128 -34.06 -3.98 -17.11
N ILE A 129 -33.02 -3.45 -16.45
CA ILE A 129 -32.14 -2.40 -16.96
C ILE A 129 -30.78 -2.96 -17.41
N ARG A 130 -30.42 -4.17 -16.96
CA ARG A 130 -29.11 -4.82 -17.19
C ARG A 130 -29.28 -6.07 -18.06
N MET A 131 -28.38 -6.28 -19.03
CA MET A 131 -28.21 -7.59 -19.67
C MET A 131 -27.66 -8.59 -18.62
N GLY A 132 -28.36 -9.70 -18.37
CA GLY A 132 -27.95 -10.77 -17.43
C GLY A 132 -28.56 -10.76 -16.01
N GLN A 133 -29.40 -9.78 -15.65
CA GLN A 133 -30.04 -9.55 -14.32
C GLN A 133 -29.04 -9.40 -13.13
N ARG A 134 -29.26 -8.65 -12.04
CA ARG A 134 -30.45 -8.11 -11.36
C ARG A 134 -30.15 -6.70 -10.78
N ILE A 135 -31.14 -5.80 -10.76
CA ILE A 135 -31.21 -4.64 -9.85
C ILE A 135 -32.34 -4.92 -8.86
N ARG A 136 -32.16 -4.70 -7.56
CA ARG A 136 -33.28 -4.71 -6.60
C ARG A 136 -33.38 -3.41 -5.80
N ARG A 137 -34.45 -2.68 -6.16
CA ARG A 137 -35.19 -1.61 -5.46
C ARG A 137 -34.37 -0.50 -4.78
N ALA A 138 -34.49 0.71 -5.32
CA ALA A 138 -34.57 1.89 -4.47
C ALA A 138 -35.94 1.86 -3.76
N LEU A 139 -35.94 1.73 -2.44
CA LEU A 139 -37.11 1.99 -1.60
C LEU A 139 -37.27 3.50 -1.49
N MET A 140 -38.15 4.08 -2.31
CA MET A 140 -38.75 5.38 -2.03
C MET A 140 -40.24 5.13 -1.82
N SER A 141 -40.72 5.38 -0.60
CA SER A 141 -42.10 5.20 -0.21
C SER A 141 -42.94 6.39 -0.65
N GLY A 142 -43.85 6.17 -1.59
CA GLY A 142 -44.90 7.10 -1.99
C GLY A 142 -44.68 7.73 -3.37
N LEU A 143 -45.68 7.55 -4.25
CA LEU A 143 -45.75 7.86 -5.69
C LEU A 143 -45.17 6.77 -6.61
N GLU A 144 -45.90 6.54 -7.71
CA GLU A 144 -45.74 5.46 -8.69
C GLU A 144 -44.28 5.04 -8.92
N LEU A 145 -43.98 3.76 -8.69
CA LEU A 145 -42.64 3.19 -8.68
C LEU A 145 -41.98 3.25 -10.08
N CYS A 146 -41.37 4.39 -10.43
CA CYS A 146 -40.39 4.49 -11.49
C CYS A 146 -38.97 4.29 -10.94
N GLN A 147 -38.19 3.38 -11.52
CA GLN A 147 -36.75 3.27 -11.27
C GLN A 147 -36.00 4.30 -12.13
N LEU A 148 -35.08 5.06 -11.53
CA LEU A 148 -34.14 5.89 -12.29
C LEU A 148 -32.96 5.03 -12.78
N VAL A 149 -32.60 5.20 -14.06
CA VAL A 149 -31.37 4.61 -14.63
C VAL A 149 -30.39 5.73 -14.94
N MET A 150 -29.13 5.52 -14.58
CA MET A 150 -28.02 6.46 -14.83
C MET A 150 -26.94 5.79 -15.68
N LEU A 151 -26.53 6.44 -16.76
CA LEU A 151 -25.32 6.12 -17.51
C LEU A 151 -24.25 7.16 -17.18
N MET A 152 -23.02 6.73 -16.94
CA MET A 152 -21.90 7.60 -16.57
C MET A 152 -20.74 7.51 -17.57
N VAL A 153 -20.15 8.65 -17.91
CA VAL A 153 -18.84 8.73 -18.59
C VAL A 153 -17.77 9.07 -17.57
N ILE A 154 -16.66 8.32 -17.58
CA ILE A 154 -15.59 8.38 -16.58
C ILE A 154 -14.38 9.12 -17.14
N HIS A 155 -13.88 10.11 -16.40
CA HIS A 155 -12.70 10.90 -16.70
C HIS A 155 -11.68 10.80 -15.54
N VAL A 156 -10.43 10.48 -15.85
CA VAL A 156 -9.33 10.46 -14.87
C VAL A 156 -8.51 11.76 -15.02
N ARG A 157 -8.24 12.47 -13.93
CA ARG A 157 -7.32 13.63 -13.92
C ARG A 157 -6.33 13.54 -12.77
N CYS A 158 -5.06 13.85 -13.04
CA CYS A 158 -4.09 14.20 -11.99
C CYS A 158 -4.27 15.69 -11.65
N LYS A 159 -4.27 16.01 -10.36
CA LYS A 159 -4.16 17.39 -9.89
C LYS A 159 -2.69 17.79 -9.99
N GLY A 160 -2.39 18.75 -10.87
CA GLY A 160 -1.13 19.50 -10.88
C GLY A 160 -1.20 20.68 -9.93
#